data_AF-A0A5C7RF55-F1
#
_entry.id   AF-A0A5C7RF55-F1
#
_cell.length_a   1.000
_cell.length_b   1.000
_cell.length_c   1.000
_cell.angle_alpha   90.00
_cell.angle_beta   90.00
_cell.angle_gamma   90.00
#
_symmetry.space_group_name_H-M   'P 1'
#
loop_
_entity.id
_entity.type
_entity.pdbx_description
1 polymer ?
#
loop_
_entity_poly.entity_id
_entity_poly.type
_entity_poly.pdbx_seq_one_letter_code
_entity_poly.pdbx_strand_id
1 'polypeptide(L)'
;MSDEKKDNAPQPSNYVGTIKVNILGKDYYVQTSTPPMSASLEELERALKHNRDIISHSQDQMKAAVIDQMFMFKPPMLINFDSPTQNAIMAHININILIPLINLRGGNAVFEKAETFHVKSRVEIMRNAAERVAYMEQQAKTSPVKSAVVIVVVLALVMSVLLVNQV
;
A
#
# COMPACT_ATOMS: atom_id res chain seq x y z
N MET A 1 -15.81 -10.73 31.68
CA MET A 1 -14.70 -11.70 31.77
C MET A 1 -14.63 -12.40 30.43
N SER A 2 -13.60 -12.31 29.58
CA SER A 2 -12.28 -11.68 29.64
C SER A 2 -11.72 -11.74 28.22
N ASP A 3 -11.60 -10.64 27.46
CA ASP A 3 -10.90 -10.67 26.16
C ASP A 3 -10.29 -9.32 25.73
N GLU A 4 -10.10 -8.36 26.65
CA GLU A 4 -9.50 -7.04 26.35
C GLU A 4 -7.96 -6.98 26.50
N LYS A 5 -7.28 -8.13 26.61
CA LYS A 5 -5.86 -8.18 27.03
C LYS A 5 -4.88 -8.78 26.01
N LYS A 6 -5.17 -8.73 24.71
CA LYS A 6 -4.25 -9.19 23.65
C LYS A 6 -3.57 -8.09 22.82
N ASP A 7 -3.88 -6.80 23.04
CA ASP A 7 -3.23 -5.71 22.28
C ASP A 7 -1.90 -5.20 22.89
N ASN A 8 -1.48 -5.75 24.03
CA ASN A 8 -0.22 -5.39 24.70
C ASN A 8 0.85 -6.48 24.60
N ALA A 9 0.93 -7.17 23.46
CA ALA A 9 2.10 -7.99 23.18
C ALA A 9 3.34 -7.07 23.10
N PRO A 10 4.46 -7.39 23.79
CA PRO A 10 5.69 -6.63 23.69
C PRO A 10 6.09 -6.53 22.22
N GLN A 11 6.07 -5.31 21.69
CA GLN A 11 6.44 -5.08 20.30
C GLN A 11 7.94 -5.39 20.14
N PRO A 12 8.34 -6.03 19.04
CA PRO A 12 9.72 -6.45 18.85
C PRO A 12 10.64 -5.23 18.91
N SER A 13 11.45 -5.17 19.97
CA SER A 13 12.50 -4.15 20.17
C SER A 13 13.74 -4.43 19.31
N ASN A 14 13.83 -5.63 18.74
CA ASN A 14 14.92 -6.07 17.88
C ASN A 14 14.36 -6.48 16.51
N TYR A 15 14.81 -5.77 15.47
CA TYR A 15 14.34 -5.91 14.10
C TYR A 15 15.18 -6.90 13.28
N VAL A 16 15.88 -7.83 13.92
CA VAL A 16 16.74 -8.83 13.26
C VAL A 16 16.24 -10.24 13.56
N GLY A 17 16.10 -11.08 12.53
CA GLY A 17 15.61 -12.45 12.64
C GLY A 17 14.17 -12.61 12.15
N THR A 18 13.45 -13.59 12.71
CA THR A 18 12.03 -13.79 12.38
C THR A 18 11.18 -12.90 13.27
N ILE A 19 10.42 -12.00 12.66
CA ILE A 19 9.61 -11.01 13.34
C ILE A 19 8.14 -11.33 13.08
N LYS A 20 7.39 -11.49 14.16
CA LYS A 20 5.94 -11.66 14.13
C LYS A 20 5.27 -10.29 14.23
N VAL A 21 4.43 -9.96 13.25
CA VAL A 21 3.64 -8.72 13.23
C VAL A 21 2.17 -9.10 13.03
N ASN A 22 1.31 -8.63 13.93
CA ASN A 22 -0.13 -8.81 13.79
C ASN A 22 -0.73 -7.60 13.07
N ILE A 23 -1.35 -7.82 11.91
CA ILE A 23 -2.07 -6.80 11.14
C ILE A 23 -3.53 -7.24 11.05
N LEU A 24 -4.45 -6.41 11.57
CA LEU A 24 -5.89 -6.67 11.54
C LEU A 24 -6.28 -8.09 12.01
N GLY A 25 -5.65 -8.58 13.08
CA GLY A 25 -5.92 -9.90 13.66
C GLY A 25 -5.23 -11.06 12.94
N LYS A 26 -4.52 -10.83 11.84
CA LYS A 26 -3.72 -11.85 11.14
C LYS A 26 -2.24 -11.71 11.48
N ASP A 27 -1.63 -12.84 11.82
CA ASP A 27 -0.21 -12.92 12.11
C ASP A 27 0.62 -13.09 10.83
N TYR A 28 1.58 -12.19 10.65
CA TYR A 28 2.58 -12.24 9.59
C TYR A 28 3.95 -12.50 10.18
N TYR A 29 4.71 -13.38 9.55
CA TYR A 29 6.08 -13.70 9.92
C TYR A 29 6.99 -13.22 8.80
N VAL A 30 7.85 -12.26 9.09
CA VAL A 30 8.84 -11.76 8.14
C VAL A 30 10.23 -12.04 8.65
N GLN A 31 11.14 -12.38 7.74
CA GLN A 31 12.54 -12.58 8.07
C GLN A 31 13.34 -11.36 7.62
N THR A 32 14.10 -10.79 8.54
CA THR A 32 14.96 -9.65 8.27
C THR A 32 16.38 -9.96 8.73
N SER A 33 17.34 -9.45 7.97
CA SER A 33 18.76 -9.59 8.25
C SER A 33 19.41 -8.23 8.15
N THR A 34 20.38 -7.98 9.04
CA THR A 34 21.23 -6.81 8.92
C THR A 34 22.03 -6.89 7.62
N PRO A 35 22.16 -5.79 6.86
CA PRO A 35 23.07 -5.73 5.73
C PRO A 35 24.50 -6.15 6.11
N PRO A 36 25.28 -6.76 5.19
CA PRO A 36 26.66 -7.13 5.45
C PRO A 36 27.50 -5.95 5.95
N MET A 37 28.41 -6.19 6.89
CA MET A 37 29.36 -5.19 7.38
C MET A 37 30.26 -4.63 6.27
N SER A 38 30.43 -5.35 5.16
CA SER A 38 31.18 -4.90 3.99
C SER A 38 30.37 -4.03 3.02
N ALA A 39 29.06 -3.84 3.22
CA ALA A 39 28.22 -3.08 2.30
C ALA A 39 28.69 -1.62 2.21
N SER A 40 28.88 -1.14 0.99
CA SER A 40 29.24 0.26 0.71
C SER A 40 28.09 1.21 1.03
N LEU A 41 28.41 2.50 1.22
CA LEU A 41 27.40 3.53 1.45
C LEU A 41 26.37 3.58 0.29
N GLU A 42 26.85 3.51 -0.95
CA GLU A 42 26.00 3.52 -2.15
C GLU A 42 25.02 2.34 -2.19
N GLU A 43 25.47 1.13 -1.79
CA GLU A 43 24.61 -0.04 -1.72
C GLU A 43 23.52 0.11 -0.66
N LEU A 44 23.85 0.70 0.50
CA LEU A 44 22.88 0.95 1.57
C LEU A 44 21.82 1.99 1.13
N GLU A 45 22.24 3.07 0.47
CA GLU A 45 21.32 4.09 -0.07
C GLU A 45 20.43 3.52 -1.18
N ARG A 46 20.98 2.70 -2.07
CA ARG A 46 20.22 1.99 -3.10
C ARG A 46 19.21 1.02 -2.48
N ALA A 47 19.61 0.29 -1.44
CA ALA A 47 18.70 -0.59 -0.69
C ALA A 47 17.59 0.20 0.00
N LEU A 48 17.89 1.38 0.58
CA LEU A 48 16.89 2.24 1.19
C LEU A 48 15.84 2.68 0.16
N LYS A 49 16.30 3.17 -0.99
CA LYS A 49 15.41 3.53 -2.10
C LYS A 49 14.55 2.36 -2.56
N HIS A 50 15.17 1.18 -2.73
CA HIS A 50 14.45 -0.02 -3.16
C HIS A 50 13.34 -0.43 -2.16
N ASN A 51 13.59 -0.35 -0.85
CA ASN A 51 12.56 -0.66 0.15
C ASN A 51 11.43 0.38 0.16
N ARG A 52 11.71 1.66 -0.11
CA ARG A 52 10.66 2.68 -0.32
C ARG A 52 9.82 2.38 -1.56
N ASP A 53 10.46 1.95 -2.64
CA ASP A 53 9.78 1.53 -3.87
C ASP A 53 8.88 0.29 -3.61
N ILE A 54 9.35 -0.69 -2.81
CA ILE A 54 8.53 -1.84 -2.39
C ILE A 54 7.30 -1.41 -1.60
N ILE A 55 7.41 -0.44 -0.70
CA ILE A 55 6.25 0.07 0.07
C ILE A 55 5.19 0.64 -0.87
N SER A 56 5.60 1.51 -1.78
CA SER A 56 4.70 2.12 -2.77
C SER A 56 4.03 1.06 -3.63
N HIS A 57 4.81 0.11 -4.15
CA HIS A 57 4.30 -0.99 -4.97
C HIS A 57 3.33 -1.90 -4.19
N SER A 58 3.63 -2.17 -2.92
CA SER A 58 2.78 -2.98 -2.05
C SER A 58 1.44 -2.28 -1.78
N GLN A 59 1.44 -0.95 -1.60
CA GLN A 59 0.22 -0.17 -1.46
C GLN A 59 -0.65 -0.22 -2.73
N ASP A 60 -0.04 -0.12 -3.91
CA ASP A 60 -0.76 -0.25 -5.19
C ASP A 60 -1.37 -1.65 -5.37
N GLN A 61 -0.64 -2.69 -4.99
CA GLN A 61 -1.15 -4.06 -5.00
C GLN A 61 -2.31 -4.25 -4.01
N MET A 62 -2.23 -3.67 -2.82
CA MET A 62 -3.37 -3.67 -1.88
C MET A 62 -4.58 -2.96 -2.46
N LYS A 63 -4.38 -1.81 -3.11
CA LYS A 63 -5.46 -1.08 -3.78
C LYS A 63 -6.10 -1.94 -4.87
N ALA A 64 -5.31 -2.61 -5.69
CA ALA A 64 -5.81 -3.52 -6.71
C ALA A 64 -6.62 -4.69 -6.10
N ALA A 65 -6.14 -5.27 -5.00
CA ALA A 65 -6.86 -6.31 -4.26
C ALA A 65 -8.20 -5.81 -3.69
N VAL A 66 -8.26 -4.57 -3.18
CA VAL A 66 -9.53 -3.94 -2.75
C VAL A 66 -10.49 -3.80 -3.93
N ILE A 67 -9.99 -3.35 -5.09
CA ILE A 67 -10.84 -3.19 -6.28
C ILE A 67 -11.40 -4.53 -6.73
N ASP A 68 -10.55 -5.54 -6.78
CA ASP A 68 -10.92 -6.91 -7.14
C ASP A 68 -11.97 -7.50 -6.20
N GLN A 69 -11.83 -7.23 -4.90
CA GLN A 69 -12.76 -7.68 -3.87
C GLN A 69 -14.11 -6.95 -3.93
N MET A 70 -14.08 -5.62 -3.89
CA MET A 70 -15.25 -4.80 -3.62
C MET A 70 -16.03 -4.40 -4.86
N PHE A 71 -15.38 -4.34 -6.03
CA PHE A 71 -15.99 -3.85 -7.26
C PHE A 71 -16.05 -4.88 -8.38
N MET A 72 -15.09 -5.80 -8.46
CA MET A 72 -15.10 -6.87 -9.46
C MET A 72 -15.68 -8.19 -8.93
N PHE A 73 -15.95 -8.28 -7.62
CA PHE A 73 -16.49 -9.47 -6.96
C PHE A 73 -15.71 -10.75 -7.30
N LYS A 74 -14.38 -10.66 -7.42
CA LYS A 74 -13.55 -11.82 -7.71
C LYS A 74 -13.64 -12.84 -6.56
N PRO A 75 -13.53 -14.15 -6.85
CA PRO A 75 -13.48 -15.18 -5.82
C PRO A 75 -12.40 -14.87 -4.76
N PRO A 76 -12.68 -15.07 -3.45
CA PRO A 76 -11.73 -14.79 -2.37
C PRO A 76 -10.35 -15.46 -2.53
N MET A 77 -10.31 -16.65 -3.13
CA MET A 77 -9.07 -17.39 -3.41
C MET A 77 -8.13 -16.67 -4.40
N LEU A 78 -8.65 -15.76 -5.21
CA LEU A 78 -7.88 -15.01 -6.21
C LEU A 78 -7.43 -13.64 -5.71
N ILE A 79 -7.87 -13.22 -4.51
CA ILE A 79 -7.58 -11.91 -3.96
C ILE A 79 -6.37 -12.01 -3.04
N ASN A 80 -5.28 -11.33 -3.39
CA ASN A 80 -4.03 -11.39 -2.64
C ASN A 80 -3.77 -10.11 -1.83
N PHE A 81 -4.14 -10.15 -0.54
CA PHE A 81 -3.70 -9.14 0.44
C PHE A 81 -2.42 -9.54 1.17
N ASP A 82 -2.05 -10.82 1.15
CA ASP A 82 -1.02 -11.36 2.03
C ASP A 82 0.38 -11.00 1.58
N SER A 83 0.70 -11.24 0.31
CA SER A 83 2.02 -10.88 -0.24
C SER A 83 2.32 -9.39 -0.12
N PRO A 84 1.43 -8.46 -0.54
CA PRO A 84 1.74 -7.03 -0.38
C PRO A 84 1.84 -6.62 1.09
N THR A 85 1.09 -7.26 2.00
CA THR A 85 1.21 -6.98 3.44
C THR A 85 2.56 -7.43 3.98
N GLN A 86 3.00 -8.66 3.66
CA GLN A 86 4.32 -9.16 4.06
C GLN A 86 5.46 -8.30 3.50
N ASN A 87 5.38 -7.94 2.22
CA ASN A 87 6.38 -7.10 1.57
C ASN A 87 6.48 -5.73 2.23
N ALA A 88 5.35 -5.12 2.58
CA ALA A 88 5.33 -3.83 3.24
C ALA A 88 5.90 -3.89 4.67
N ILE A 89 5.58 -4.95 5.43
CA ILE A 89 6.16 -5.17 6.76
C ILE A 89 7.68 -5.30 6.64
N MET A 90 8.16 -6.19 5.76
CA MET A 90 9.59 -6.42 5.57
C MET A 90 10.32 -5.15 5.15
N ALA A 91 9.77 -4.43 4.16
CA ALA A 91 10.40 -3.21 3.64
C ALA A 91 10.48 -2.10 4.70
N HIS A 92 9.43 -1.93 5.51
CA HIS A 92 9.46 -0.96 6.60
C HIS A 92 10.51 -1.29 7.65
N ILE A 93 10.63 -2.56 8.03
CA ILE A 93 11.63 -2.99 9.00
C ILE A 93 13.04 -2.76 8.45
N ASN A 94 13.26 -3.08 7.17
CA ASN A 94 14.54 -2.83 6.51
C ASN A 94 14.88 -1.34 6.49
N ILE A 95 13.92 -0.44 6.23
CA ILE A 95 14.14 1.02 6.31
C ILE A 95 14.63 1.41 7.71
N ASN A 96 14.01 0.87 8.77
CA ASN A 96 14.40 1.16 10.16
C ASN A 96 15.81 0.68 10.50
N ILE A 97 16.31 -0.35 9.81
CA ILE A 97 17.70 -0.81 9.94
C ILE A 97 18.65 0.04 9.09
N LEU A 98 18.26 0.35 7.85
CA LEU A 98 19.14 0.99 6.86
C LEU A 98 19.46 2.45 7.23
N ILE A 99 18.49 3.23 7.68
CA ILE A 99 18.69 4.65 7.96
C ILE A 99 19.80 4.89 9.01
N PRO A 100 19.78 4.23 10.19
CA PRO A 100 20.88 4.33 11.15
C PRO A 100 22.23 3.89 10.57
N LEU A 101 22.26 2.80 9.78
CA LEU A 101 23.50 2.28 9.19
C LEU A 101 24.11 3.24 8.17
N ILE A 102 23.28 3.86 7.33
CA ILE A 102 23.72 4.89 6.37
C ILE A 102 24.36 6.06 7.13
N ASN A 103 23.71 6.54 8.18
CA ASN A 103 24.19 7.68 8.97
C ASN A 103 25.48 7.35 9.73
N LEU A 104 25.63 6.11 10.22
CA LEU A 104 26.88 5.64 10.84
C LEU A 104 28.05 5.59 9.86
N ARG A 105 27.80 5.42 8.55
CA ARG A 105 28.83 5.41 7.50
C ARG A 105 29.10 6.77 6.86
N GLY A 106 28.57 7.85 7.45
CA GLY A 106 28.77 9.21 6.96
C GLY A 106 27.78 9.65 5.87
N GLY A 107 26.73 8.88 5.61
CA GLY A 107 25.60 9.32 4.79
C GLY A 107 24.65 10.24 5.56
N ASN A 108 23.63 10.75 4.86
CA ASN A 108 22.59 11.61 5.45
C ASN A 108 21.19 11.14 5.04
N ALA A 109 20.77 10.01 5.61
CA ALA A 109 19.44 9.46 5.44
C ALA A 109 18.51 9.94 6.58
N VAL A 110 17.29 10.30 6.20
CA VAL A 110 16.25 10.78 7.12
C VAL A 110 15.00 9.93 6.96
N PHE A 111 14.33 9.67 8.08
CA PHE A 111 13.02 9.03 8.10
C PHE A 111 11.96 9.96 7.52
N GLU A 112 11.17 9.44 6.58
CA GLU A 112 9.93 10.09 6.18
C GLU A 112 8.90 10.01 7.31
N LYS A 113 7.93 10.93 7.35
CA LYS A 113 6.92 10.96 8.42
C LYS A 113 6.17 9.63 8.59
N ALA A 114 5.93 8.91 7.50
CA ALA A 114 5.26 7.60 7.56
C ALA A 114 6.18 6.47 8.06
N GLU A 115 7.49 6.65 8.00
CA GLU A 115 8.51 5.68 8.43
C GLU A 115 8.79 5.77 9.93
N THR A 116 8.34 6.82 10.61
CA THR A 116 8.49 6.96 12.07
C THR A 116 7.42 6.22 12.86
N PHE A 117 6.34 5.79 12.21
CA PHE A 117 5.32 4.95 12.82
C PHE A 117 5.83 3.52 13.04
N HIS A 118 5.30 2.86 14.06
CA HIS A 118 5.51 1.41 14.25
C HIS A 118 5.02 0.61 13.04
N VAL A 119 5.67 -0.52 12.75
CA VAL A 119 5.38 -1.36 11.59
C VAL A 119 3.90 -1.73 11.45
N LYS A 120 3.25 -2.11 12.55
CA LYS A 120 1.82 -2.42 12.59
C LYS A 120 1.00 -1.21 12.14
N SER A 121 1.18 -0.08 12.82
CA SER A 121 0.45 1.16 12.55
C SER A 121 0.68 1.66 11.12
N ARG A 122 1.93 1.62 10.62
CA ARG A 122 2.24 2.04 9.25
C ARG A 122 1.48 1.20 8.23
N VAL A 123 1.51 -0.12 8.37
CA VAL A 123 0.89 -1.04 7.41
C VAL A 123 -0.63 -0.96 7.46
N GLU A 124 -1.22 -0.79 8.66
CA GLU A 124 -2.67 -0.54 8.81
C GLU A 124 -3.09 0.79 8.17
N ILE A 125 -2.35 1.87 8.39
CA ILE A 125 -2.60 3.17 7.73
C ILE A 125 -2.47 3.03 6.21
N MET A 126 -1.44 2.32 5.73
CA MET A 126 -1.20 2.10 4.31
C MET A 126 -2.37 1.34 3.66
N ARG A 127 -2.90 0.32 4.33
CA ARG A 127 -4.05 -0.44 3.86
C ARG A 127 -5.32 0.42 3.83
N ASN A 128 -5.59 1.19 4.88
CA ASN A 128 -6.73 2.12 4.91
C ASN A 128 -6.64 3.17 3.80
N ALA A 129 -5.43 3.66 3.51
CA ALA A 129 -5.19 4.57 2.41
C ALA A 129 -5.45 3.90 1.05
N ALA A 130 -4.99 2.67 0.85
CA ALA A 130 -5.26 1.89 -0.35
C ALA A 130 -6.76 1.67 -0.57
N GLU A 131 -7.50 1.33 0.48
CA GLU A 131 -8.96 1.19 0.45
C GLU A 131 -9.62 2.51 0.03
N ARG A 132 -9.28 3.62 0.69
CA ARG A 132 -9.83 4.95 0.35
C ARG A 132 -9.57 5.35 -1.09
N VAL A 133 -8.34 5.14 -1.59
CA VAL A 133 -7.97 5.47 -2.97
C VAL A 133 -8.75 4.58 -3.95
N ALA A 134 -8.91 3.28 -3.68
CA ALA A 134 -9.72 2.38 -4.50
C ALA A 134 -11.18 2.88 -4.62
N TYR A 135 -11.79 3.29 -3.50
CA TYR A 135 -13.14 3.88 -3.52
C TYR A 135 -13.21 5.16 -4.36
N MET A 136 -12.25 6.07 -4.19
CA MET A 136 -12.21 7.31 -4.95
C MET A 136 -12.03 7.08 -6.46
N GLU A 137 -11.13 6.17 -6.86
CA GLU A 137 -10.91 5.81 -8.26
C GLU A 137 -12.19 5.23 -8.89
N GLN A 138 -12.91 4.37 -8.17
CA GLN A 138 -14.13 3.78 -8.69
C GLN A 138 -15.30 4.78 -8.77
N GLN A 139 -15.43 5.68 -7.79
CA GLN A 139 -16.39 6.79 -7.87
C GLN A 139 -16.09 7.71 -9.08
N ALA A 140 -14.81 8.00 -9.34
CA ALA A 140 -14.40 8.81 -10.49
C ALA A 140 -14.68 8.14 -11.85
N LYS A 141 -14.66 6.80 -11.90
CA LYS A 141 -15.03 6.00 -13.08
C LYS A 141 -16.55 5.96 -13.30
N THR A 142 -17.33 5.94 -12.22
CA THR A 142 -18.80 5.86 -12.25
C THR A 142 -19.50 7.22 -12.20
N SER A 143 -18.73 8.31 -12.33
CA SER A 143 -19.25 9.68 -12.30
C SER A 143 -20.41 9.88 -13.29
N PRO A 144 -21.62 10.23 -12.80
CA PRO A 144 -22.79 10.43 -13.64
C PRO A 144 -22.62 11.61 -14.60
N VAL A 145 -21.69 12.53 -14.31
CA VAL A 145 -21.38 13.68 -15.18
C VAL A 145 -20.78 13.21 -16.51
N LYS A 146 -19.87 12.23 -16.49
CA LYS A 146 -19.26 11.69 -17.71
C LYS A 146 -20.31 10.96 -18.57
N SER A 147 -21.17 10.16 -17.94
CA SER A 147 -22.28 9.49 -18.63
C SER A 147 -23.32 10.48 -19.16
N ALA A 148 -23.65 11.52 -18.40
CA ALA A 148 -24.59 12.56 -18.81
C ALA A 148 -24.08 13.36 -20.02
N VAL A 149 -22.79 13.71 -20.07
CA VAL A 149 -22.20 14.40 -21.22
C VAL A 149 -22.30 13.55 -22.49
N VAL A 150 -22.03 12.25 -22.40
CA VAL A 150 -22.18 11.33 -23.55
C VAL A 150 -23.64 11.26 -24.01
N ILE A 151 -24.60 11.13 -23.09
CA ILE A 151 -26.02 11.09 -23.41
C ILE A 151 -26.48 12.39 -24.08
N VAL A 152 -26.04 13.55 -23.57
CA VAL A 152 -26.37 14.87 -24.13
C VAL A 152 -25.82 15.01 -25.55
N VAL A 153 -24.58 14.57 -25.81
CA VAL A 153 -23.98 14.60 -27.15
C VAL A 153 -24.72 13.67 -28.12
N VAL A 154 -25.09 12.47 -27.68
CA VAL A 154 -25.87 11.53 -28.49
C VAL A 154 -27.26 12.09 -28.81
N LEU A 155 -27.96 12.67 -27.82
CA LEU A 155 -29.26 13.30 -28.02
C LEU A 155 -29.18 14.51 -28.97
N ALA A 156 -28.14 15.34 -28.85
CA ALA A 156 -27.91 16.46 -29.75
C ALA A 156 -27.68 16.00 -31.20
N LEU A 157 -26.92 14.93 -31.40
CA LEU A 157 -26.69 14.33 -32.72
C LEU A 157 -27.99 13.75 -33.32
N VAL A 158 -28.78 13.02 -32.54
CA VAL A 158 -30.06 12.46 -32.98
C VAL A 158 -31.03 13.57 -33.38
N MET A 159 -31.13 14.64 -32.58
CA MET A 159 -31.97 15.81 -32.90
C MET A 159 -31.50 16.51 -34.18
N SER A 160 -30.19 16.62 -34.39
CA SER A 160 -29.61 17.24 -35.58
C SER A 160 -29.95 16.44 -36.85
N VAL A 161 -29.86 15.12 -36.80
CA VAL A 161 -30.23 14.22 -37.93
C VAL A 161 -31.73 14.27 -38.21
N LEU A 162 -32.57 14.29 -37.18
CA LEU A 162 -34.03 14.40 -37.34
C LEU A 162 -34.43 15.73 -37.98
N LEU A 163 -33.80 16.85 -37.59
CA LEU A 163 -34.07 18.16 -38.18
C LEU A 163 -33.64 18.25 -39.64
N VAL A 164 -32.53 17.61 -40.02
CA VAL A 164 -32.07 17.56 -41.43
C VAL A 164 -32.97 16.70 -42.31
N ASN A 165 -33.57 15.62 -41.77
CA ASN A 165 -34.48 14.75 -42.52
C ASN A 165 -35.93 15.27 -42.63
N GLN A 166 -36.26 16.43 -42.04
CA GLN A 166 -37.58 17.07 -42.16
C GLN A 166 -37.58 18.32 -43.08
N VAL A 167 -36.46 18.63 -43.73
CA VAL A 167 -36.32 19.64 -44.79
C VAL A 167 -36.19 18.93 -46.13
#